data_AF-A0A945YX26-F1
#
_entry.id   AF-A0A945YX26-F1
#
_cell.length_a   1.000
_cell.length_b   1.000
_cell.length_c   1.000
_cell.angle_alpha   90.00
_cell.angle_beta   90.00
_cell.angle_gamma   90.00
#
_symmetry.space_group_name_H-M   'P 1'
#
loop_
_entity.id
_entity.type
_entity.pdbx_description
1 polymer ?
#
loop_
_entity_poly.entity_id
_entity_poly.type
_entity_poly.pdbx_seq_one_letter_code
_entity_poly.pdbx_strand_id
1 'polypeptide(L)'
;MATKLPGNWKPTKTRAMEYLICNPGSTMQSIADQVMVSKGTIQNWLKDPEFVEVFYQKYMVTFGAKLPSVLNAMIREAEAGNVQAGRLVLEHSGKLIKRVEVNNMQSPFEKFLDVSGEVVVEVEDADYEDIIALPERPIVQHRSKKKLKTAKDIARTHKLKQEAGRWRVRAKRVGVPAPSNGRQTNIQRQEWLEAIIAKEKEMGI
;
A
#
# COMPACT_ATOMS: atom_id res chain seq x y z
N MET A 1 21.88 -15.81 11.45
CA MET A 1 22.15 -14.41 11.06
C MET A 1 21.66 -13.52 12.19
N ALA A 2 22.54 -12.76 12.84
CA ALA A 2 22.13 -11.80 13.87
C ALA A 2 21.33 -10.68 13.20
N THR A 3 20.05 -10.56 13.52
CA THR A 3 19.22 -9.46 13.02
C THR A 3 19.74 -8.17 13.65
N LYS A 4 20.18 -7.22 12.82
CA LYS A 4 20.57 -5.89 13.29
C LYS A 4 19.28 -5.15 13.65
N LEU A 5 18.77 -5.39 14.84
CA LEU A 5 17.69 -4.60 15.41
C LEU A 5 18.25 -3.19 15.69
N PRO A 6 17.66 -2.13 15.12
CA PRO A 6 18.06 -0.78 15.49
C PRO A 6 17.75 -0.57 16.97
N GLY A 7 18.78 -0.21 17.76
CA GLY A 7 18.69 -0.08 19.22
C GLY A 7 17.75 1.03 19.71
N ASN A 8 17.23 1.86 18.80
CA ASN A 8 16.47 3.07 19.14
C ASN A 8 14.95 2.88 19.11
N TRP A 9 14.45 1.67 18.88
CA TRP A 9 13.01 1.43 18.76
C TRP A 9 12.32 1.19 20.10
N LYS A 10 11.10 1.70 20.22
CA LYS A 10 10.24 1.44 21.37
C LYS A 10 9.95 -0.07 21.47
N PRO A 11 9.92 -0.66 22.68
CA PRO A 11 9.65 -2.08 22.87
C PRO A 11 8.24 -2.50 22.37
N THR A 12 7.31 -1.54 22.27
CA THR A 12 6.00 -1.77 21.66
C THR A 12 6.08 -2.01 20.16
N LYS A 13 7.00 -1.33 19.45
CA LYS A 13 7.22 -1.49 18.01
C LYS A 13 7.85 -2.85 17.69
N THR A 14 8.79 -3.32 18.51
CA THR A 14 9.39 -4.65 18.37
C THR A 14 8.39 -5.77 18.68
N ARG A 15 7.58 -5.61 19.75
CA ARG A 15 6.53 -6.56 20.09
C ARG A 15 5.44 -6.66 19.02
N ALA A 16 5.01 -5.54 18.43
CA ALA A 16 4.08 -5.55 17.30
C ALA A 16 4.63 -6.33 16.10
N MET A 17 5.91 -6.17 15.81
CA MET A 17 6.58 -6.89 14.73
C MET A 17 6.55 -8.40 14.96
N GLU A 18 6.80 -8.86 16.19
CA GLU A 18 6.76 -10.29 16.53
C GLU A 18 5.36 -10.89 16.37
N TYR A 19 4.32 -10.18 16.82
CA TYR A 19 2.95 -10.62 16.60
C TYR A 19 2.57 -10.68 15.12
N LEU A 20 3.01 -9.72 14.31
CA LEU A 20 2.80 -9.72 12.86
C LEU A 20 3.44 -10.94 12.18
N ILE A 21 4.65 -11.32 12.61
CA ILE A 21 5.38 -12.45 12.04
C ILE A 21 4.75 -13.79 12.46
N CYS A 22 4.39 -13.93 13.73
CA CYS A 22 3.80 -15.17 14.25
C CYS A 22 2.40 -15.41 13.67
N ASN A 23 1.62 -14.35 13.45
CA ASN A 23 0.20 -14.44 13.08
C ASN A 23 -0.13 -13.66 11.79
N PRO A 24 0.35 -14.12 10.61
CA PRO A 24 0.15 -13.40 9.34
C PRO A 24 -1.33 -13.28 8.92
N GLY A 25 -2.22 -14.16 9.40
CA GLY A 25 -3.66 -14.12 9.10
C GLY A 25 -4.50 -13.31 10.09
N SER A 26 -3.89 -12.75 11.14
CA SER A 26 -4.65 -12.03 12.17
C SER A 26 -5.05 -10.62 11.71
N THR A 27 -6.22 -10.15 12.16
CA THR A 27 -6.69 -8.80 11.83
C THR A 27 -5.80 -7.76 12.51
N MET A 28 -5.41 -6.71 11.78
CA MET A 28 -4.55 -5.64 12.31
C MET A 28 -5.11 -4.98 13.60
N GLN A 29 -6.44 -4.98 13.76
CA GLN A 29 -7.11 -4.52 14.97
C GLN A 29 -6.77 -5.40 16.19
N SER A 30 -6.80 -6.73 16.03
CA SER A 30 -6.47 -7.67 17.11
C SER A 30 -5.01 -7.53 17.54
N ILE A 31 -4.09 -7.34 16.58
CA ILE A 31 -2.67 -7.09 16.88
C ILE A 31 -2.51 -5.77 17.66
N ALA A 32 -3.25 -4.74 17.25
CA ALA A 32 -3.27 -3.44 17.91
C ALA A 32 -3.73 -3.55 19.37
N ASP A 33 -4.78 -4.34 19.63
CA ASP A 33 -5.30 -4.58 20.97
C ASP A 33 -4.29 -5.34 21.85
N GLN A 34 -3.59 -6.34 21.29
CA GLN A 34 -2.56 -7.12 22.00
C GLN A 34 -1.32 -6.29 22.39
N VAL A 35 -0.97 -5.32 21.54
CA VAL A 35 0.20 -4.45 21.76
C VAL A 35 -0.18 -3.16 22.50
N MET A 36 -1.47 -2.94 22.75
CA MET A 36 -2.02 -1.71 23.35
C MET A 36 -1.66 -0.44 22.56
N VAL A 37 -1.75 -0.53 21.24
CA VAL A 37 -1.43 0.57 20.31
C VAL A 37 -2.61 0.78 19.37
N SER A 38 -2.81 2.00 18.86
CA SER A 38 -3.85 2.23 17.84
C SER A 38 -3.49 1.56 16.52
N LYS A 39 -4.48 1.00 15.81
CA LYS A 39 -4.33 0.45 14.45
C LYS A 39 -3.62 1.41 13.50
N GLY A 40 -3.91 2.71 13.59
CA GLY A 40 -3.28 3.73 12.74
C GLY A 40 -1.77 3.82 12.93
N THR A 41 -1.28 3.57 14.15
CA THR A 41 0.14 3.60 14.47
C THR A 41 0.88 2.44 13.84
N ILE A 42 0.31 1.23 13.87
CA ILE A 42 0.87 0.05 13.17
C ILE A 42 0.93 0.28 11.67
N GLN A 43 -0.14 0.86 11.09
CA GLN A 43 -0.17 1.21 9.67
C GLN A 43 0.87 2.27 9.30
N ASN A 44 1.19 3.19 10.21
CA ASN A 44 2.27 4.15 9.99
C ASN A 44 3.63 3.47 10.06
N TRP A 45 3.86 2.55 11.00
CA TRP A 45 5.12 1.78 11.05
C TRP A 45 5.35 0.95 9.79
N LEU A 46 4.31 0.36 9.20
CA LEU A 46 4.41 -0.37 7.94
C LEU A 46 4.78 0.50 6.72
N LYS A 47 4.69 1.83 6.84
CA LYS A 47 5.17 2.76 5.81
C LYS A 47 6.64 3.12 5.99
N ASP A 48 7.17 2.95 7.20
CA ASP A 48 8.57 3.25 7.51
C ASP A 48 9.47 2.20 6.82
N PRO A 49 10.39 2.59 5.92
CA PRO A 49 11.23 1.64 5.18
C PRO A 49 12.13 0.81 6.10
N GLU A 50 12.68 1.44 7.14
CA GLU A 50 13.50 0.77 8.17
C GLU A 50 12.71 -0.32 8.90
N PHE A 51 11.41 -0.09 9.17
CA PHE A 51 10.57 -1.09 9.84
C PHE A 51 10.30 -2.29 8.93
N VAL A 52 10.03 -2.05 7.65
CA VAL A 52 9.76 -3.09 6.67
C VAL A 52 11.00 -3.97 6.46
N GLU A 53 12.19 -3.38 6.42
CA GLU A 53 13.43 -4.13 6.25
C GLU A 53 13.68 -5.09 7.42
N VAL A 54 13.60 -4.59 8.67
CA VAL A 54 13.81 -5.43 9.86
C VAL A 54 12.71 -6.47 10.01
N PHE A 55 11.45 -6.11 9.67
CA PHE A 55 10.34 -7.07 9.62
C PHE A 55 10.63 -8.19 8.63
N TYR A 56 11.11 -7.87 7.42
CA TYR A 56 11.47 -8.87 6.42
C TYR A 56 12.62 -9.77 6.89
N GLN A 57 13.68 -9.19 7.46
CA GLN A 57 14.79 -9.97 8.01
C GLN A 57 14.34 -10.95 9.10
N LYS A 58 13.54 -10.48 10.08
CA LYS A 58 13.01 -11.36 11.13
C LYS A 58 12.07 -12.42 10.53
N TYR A 59 11.21 -12.04 9.59
CA TYR A 59 10.31 -12.97 8.91
C TYR A 59 11.09 -14.08 8.20
N MET A 60 12.15 -13.74 7.46
CA MET A 60 13.01 -14.71 6.77
C MET A 60 13.66 -15.73 7.71
N VAL A 61 14.07 -15.30 8.90
CA VAL A 61 14.60 -16.23 9.93
C VAL A 61 13.50 -17.20 10.39
N THR A 62 12.31 -16.71 10.69
CA THR A 62 11.18 -17.57 11.11
C THR A 62 10.67 -18.48 9.99
N PHE A 63 10.72 -18.00 8.75
CA PHE A 63 10.38 -18.78 7.56
C PHE A 63 11.39 -19.91 7.34
N GLY A 64 12.68 -19.63 7.51
CA GLY A 64 13.73 -20.65 7.46
C GLY A 64 13.49 -21.80 8.43
N ALA A 65 12.98 -21.52 9.63
CA ALA A 65 12.61 -22.55 10.60
C ALA A 65 11.41 -23.43 10.16
N LYS A 66 10.54 -22.93 9.28
CA LYS A 66 9.40 -23.67 8.75
C LYS A 66 9.75 -24.53 7.53
N LEU A 67 10.85 -24.24 6.83
CA LEU A 67 11.27 -24.98 5.62
C LEU A 67 11.37 -26.50 5.82
N PRO A 68 11.94 -27.04 6.91
CA PRO A 68 11.98 -28.49 7.12
C PRO A 68 10.59 -29.13 7.18
N SER A 69 9.61 -28.45 7.79
CA SER A 69 8.23 -28.94 7.85
C SER A 69 7.59 -29.00 6.47
N VAL A 70 7.81 -27.96 5.64
CA VAL A 70 7.33 -27.92 4.25
C VAL A 70 7.99 -29.02 3.41
N LEU A 71 9.31 -29.24 3.55
CA LEU A 71 10.01 -30.32 2.87
C LEU A 71 9.45 -31.70 3.26
N ASN A 72 9.18 -31.94 4.55
CA ASN A 72 8.57 -33.19 4.99
C ASN A 72 7.15 -33.38 4.40
N ALA A 73 6.35 -32.32 4.31
CA ALA A 73 5.05 -32.37 3.66
C ALA A 73 5.18 -32.71 2.16
N MET A 74 6.16 -32.10 1.48
CA MET A 74 6.44 -32.37 0.06
C MET A 74 6.95 -33.80 -0.18
N ILE A 75 7.76 -34.36 0.72
CA ILE A 75 8.20 -35.76 0.64
C ILE A 75 6.98 -36.70 0.71
N ARG A 76 6.06 -36.46 1.65
CA ARG A 76 4.82 -37.26 1.75
C ARG A 76 3.94 -37.16 0.51
N GLU A 77 3.81 -35.96 -0.08
CA GLU A 77 3.08 -35.80 -1.34
C GLU A 77 3.77 -36.51 -2.50
N ALA A 78 5.11 -36.48 -2.55
CA ALA A 78 5.87 -37.20 -3.55
C ALA A 78 5.68 -38.73 -3.42
N GLU A 79 5.69 -39.25 -2.19
CA GLU A 79 5.39 -40.66 -1.90
C GLU A 79 3.95 -41.05 -2.31
N ALA A 80 3.00 -40.12 -2.20
CA ALA A 80 1.62 -40.30 -2.66
C ALA A 80 1.48 -40.22 -4.20
N GLY A 81 2.56 -40.01 -4.95
CA GLY A 81 2.58 -39.99 -6.41
C GLY A 81 2.54 -38.60 -7.05
N ASN A 82 2.68 -37.51 -6.26
CA ASN A 82 2.79 -36.16 -6.83
C ASN A 82 4.18 -35.94 -7.42
N VAL A 83 4.29 -36.09 -8.75
CA VAL A 83 5.56 -35.96 -9.51
C VAL A 83 6.17 -34.56 -9.38
N GLN A 84 5.37 -33.51 -9.21
CA GLN A 84 5.86 -32.14 -9.07
C GLN A 84 6.55 -31.92 -7.71
N ALA A 85 5.96 -32.46 -6.64
CA ALA A 85 6.58 -32.43 -5.31
C ALA A 85 7.90 -33.21 -5.30
N GLY A 86 7.94 -34.38 -5.94
CA GLY A 86 9.16 -35.17 -6.10
C GLY A 86 10.26 -34.42 -6.86
N ARG A 87 9.91 -33.75 -7.96
CA ARG A 87 10.83 -32.89 -8.70
C ARG A 87 11.41 -31.78 -7.82
N LEU A 88 10.56 -31.09 -7.06
CA LEU A 88 10.98 -29.99 -6.21
C LEU A 88 11.92 -30.44 -5.08
N VAL A 89 11.68 -31.61 -4.48
CA VAL A 89 12.59 -32.22 -3.48
C VAL A 89 13.93 -32.62 -4.10
N LEU A 90 13.94 -33.16 -5.32
CA LEU A 90 15.17 -33.52 -6.03
C LEU A 90 15.98 -32.29 -6.46
N GLU A 91 15.32 -31.22 -6.88
CA GLU A 91 15.95 -29.93 -7.17
C GLU A 91 16.56 -29.33 -5.89
N HIS A 92 15.81 -29.31 -4.78
CA HIS A 92 16.31 -28.82 -3.49
C HIS A 92 17.51 -29.62 -2.95
N SER A 93 17.49 -30.94 -3.11
CA SER A 93 18.61 -31.82 -2.69
C SER A 93 19.80 -31.83 -3.67
N GLY A 94 19.70 -31.12 -4.79
CA GLY A 94 20.73 -31.06 -5.83
C GLY A 94 20.91 -32.37 -6.60
N LYS A 95 20.01 -33.35 -6.42
CA LYS A 95 20.01 -34.63 -7.16
C LYS A 95 19.51 -34.46 -8.59
N LEU A 96 18.61 -33.50 -8.79
CA LEU A 96 18.17 -33.07 -10.11
C LEU A 96 18.73 -31.68 -10.41
N ILE A 97 19.77 -31.64 -11.24
CA ILE A 97 20.38 -30.39 -11.69
C ILE A 97 19.76 -30.03 -13.03
N LYS A 98 19.04 -28.92 -13.10
CA LYS A 98 18.60 -28.36 -14.38
C LYS A 98 19.80 -27.72 -15.06
N ARG A 99 20.45 -28.44 -15.98
CA ARG A 99 21.46 -27.86 -16.86
C ARG A 99 20.75 -26.87 -17.79
N VAL A 100 21.06 -25.58 -17.63
CA VAL A 100 20.65 -24.55 -18.58
C VAL A 100 21.87 -24.29 -19.46
N GLU A 101 21.85 -24.84 -20.67
CA GLU A 101 22.86 -24.53 -21.68
C GLU A 101 22.57 -23.12 -22.20
N VAL A 102 23.30 -22.16 -21.65
CA VAL A 102 23.22 -20.77 -22.06
C VAL A 102 24.09 -20.61 -23.31
N ASN A 103 23.55 -20.96 -24.49
CA ASN A 103 24.19 -20.65 -25.77
C ASN A 103 24.03 -19.14 -26.08
N ASN A 104 24.65 -18.28 -25.24
CA ASN A 104 24.65 -16.81 -25.34
C ASN A 104 25.89 -16.28 -26.09
N MET A 105 26.13 -16.76 -27.31
CA MET A 105 26.98 -15.99 -28.24
C MET A 105 26.31 -15.73 -29.57
N GLN A 106 25.21 -16.42 -29.88
CA GLN A 106 24.51 -16.21 -31.13
C GLN A 106 23.06 -15.84 -30.88
N SER A 107 22.69 -14.67 -31.40
CA SER A 107 21.30 -14.27 -31.55
C SER A 107 20.52 -15.40 -32.24
N PRO A 108 19.25 -15.64 -31.89
CA PRO A 108 18.40 -16.57 -32.65
C PRO A 108 18.41 -16.31 -34.17
N PHE A 109 18.64 -15.05 -34.57
CA PHE A 109 18.79 -14.65 -35.96
C PHE A 109 20.12 -15.11 -36.59
N GLU A 110 21.23 -15.04 -35.85
CA GLU A 110 22.54 -15.53 -36.32
C GLU A 110 22.53 -17.04 -36.51
N LYS A 111 21.86 -17.78 -35.62
CA LYS A 111 21.63 -19.23 -35.80
C LYS A 111 20.83 -19.56 -37.05
N PHE A 112 19.94 -18.67 -37.48
CA PHE A 112 19.16 -18.82 -38.71
C PHE A 112 20.00 -18.50 -39.97
N LEU A 113 20.92 -17.54 -39.86
CA LEU A 113 21.91 -17.21 -40.91
C LEU A 113 22.96 -18.31 -41.09
N ASP A 114 23.48 -18.88 -40.01
CA ASP A 114 24.50 -19.94 -40.08
C ASP A 114 23.96 -21.24 -40.71
N VAL A 115 22.66 -21.51 -40.56
CA VAL A 115 21.98 -22.66 -41.21
C VAL A 115 21.71 -22.39 -42.69
N SER A 116 21.66 -21.12 -43.10
CA SER A 116 21.46 -20.71 -44.51
C SER A 116 22.75 -20.30 -45.23
N GLY A 117 23.89 -20.30 -44.52
CA GLY A 117 25.19 -19.76 -44.94
C GLY A 117 26.01 -20.60 -45.92
N GLU A 118 25.40 -21.31 -46.87
CA GLU A 118 26.11 -21.86 -48.05
C GLU A 118 25.65 -21.21 -49.36
N VAL A 119 24.91 -20.10 -49.30
CA VAL A 119 24.57 -19.30 -50.49
C VAL A 119 25.26 -17.95 -50.38
N VAL A 120 26.35 -17.80 -51.11
CA VAL A 120 26.97 -16.50 -51.41
C VAL A 120 25.94 -15.69 -52.19
N VAL A 121 25.30 -14.73 -51.54
CA VAL A 121 24.42 -13.75 -52.20
C VAL A 121 25.17 -12.43 -52.22
N GLU A 122 25.51 -11.98 -53.43
CA GLU A 122 26.00 -10.62 -53.70
C GLU A 122 24.99 -9.61 -53.13
N VAL A 123 25.48 -8.71 -52.29
CA VAL A 123 24.67 -7.66 -51.67
C VAL A 123 24.49 -6.56 -52.71
N GLU A 124 23.35 -6.54 -53.39
CA GLU A 124 22.83 -5.30 -54.00
C GLU A 124 22.20 -4.47 -52.88
N ASP A 125 22.71 -3.25 -52.71
CA ASP A 125 22.22 -2.26 -51.76
C ASP A 125 20.75 -1.93 -52.06
N ALA A 126 19.84 -2.55 -51.32
CA ALA A 126 18.43 -2.20 -51.31
C ALA A 126 18.20 -1.04 -50.33
N ASP A 127 17.80 0.12 -50.85
CA ASP A 127 17.36 1.27 -50.06
C ASP A 127 16.16 0.87 -49.18
N TYR A 128 16.36 0.87 -47.86
CA TYR A 128 15.29 0.61 -46.89
C TYR A 128 14.52 1.90 -46.61
N GLU A 129 13.26 1.98 -47.04
CA GLU A 129 12.33 3.00 -46.54
C GLU A 129 11.89 2.65 -45.11
N ASP A 130 12.26 3.49 -44.15
CA ASP A 130 11.93 3.38 -42.73
C ASP A 130 10.42 3.49 -42.47
N ILE A 131 9.69 2.36 -42.48
CA ILE A 131 8.32 2.31 -41.96
C ILE A 131 8.35 2.03 -40.45
N ILE A 132 8.65 3.06 -39.66
CA ILE A 132 8.55 3.04 -38.19
C ILE A 132 7.10 3.39 -37.79
N ALA A 133 6.17 2.47 -37.96
CA ALA A 133 4.82 2.60 -37.40
C ALA A 133 4.70 1.72 -36.15
N LEU A 134 5.16 2.24 -35.00
CA LEU A 134 4.93 1.59 -33.71
C LEU A 134 3.42 1.59 -33.40
N PRO A 135 2.86 0.51 -32.83
CA PRO A 135 1.45 0.46 -32.46
C PRO A 135 1.13 1.51 -31.38
N GLU A 136 0.03 2.24 -31.57
CA GLU A 136 -0.44 3.22 -30.58
C GLU A 136 -0.80 2.54 -29.26
N ARG A 137 -0.23 3.04 -28.17
CA ARG A 137 -0.53 2.53 -26.82
C ARG A 137 -1.98 2.88 -26.44
N PRO A 138 -2.72 1.96 -25.79
CA PRO A 138 -4.08 2.25 -25.36
C PRO A 138 -4.11 3.38 -24.33
N ILE A 139 -5.02 4.34 -24.53
CA ILE A 139 -5.21 5.51 -23.65
C ILE A 139 -5.85 5.03 -22.34
N VAL A 140 -5.04 4.91 -21.28
CA VAL A 140 -5.54 4.63 -19.93
C VAL A 140 -6.18 5.90 -19.36
N GLN A 141 -7.50 5.88 -19.12
CA GLN A 141 -8.18 6.99 -18.46
C GLN A 141 -7.70 7.14 -17.01
N HIS A 142 -6.80 8.10 -16.77
CA HIS A 142 -6.41 8.45 -15.41
C HIS A 142 -7.60 9.09 -14.68
N ARG A 143 -7.91 8.60 -13.46
CA ARG A 143 -8.92 9.21 -12.59
C ARG A 143 -8.58 10.69 -12.40
N SER A 144 -9.51 11.57 -12.75
CA SER A 144 -9.32 13.02 -12.60
C SER A 144 -9.02 13.36 -11.14
N LYS A 145 -7.91 14.06 -10.90
CA LYS A 145 -7.55 14.54 -9.56
C LYS A 145 -8.66 15.48 -9.08
N LYS A 146 -9.08 15.34 -7.81
CA LYS A 146 -10.08 16.23 -7.20
C LYS A 146 -9.63 17.68 -7.40
N LYS A 147 -10.47 18.53 -8.00
CA LYS A 147 -10.17 19.94 -8.24
C LYS A 147 -9.79 20.60 -6.91
N LEU A 148 -8.64 21.29 -6.88
CA LEU A 148 -8.28 22.11 -5.72
C LEU A 148 -9.34 23.20 -5.54
N LYS A 149 -9.72 23.48 -4.29
CA LYS A 149 -10.67 24.56 -3.97
C LYS A 149 -10.10 25.89 -4.46
N THR A 150 -10.93 26.69 -5.10
CA THR A 150 -10.49 28.02 -5.55
C THR A 150 -10.32 28.96 -4.35
N ALA A 151 -9.54 30.03 -4.52
CA ALA A 151 -9.38 31.05 -3.47
C ALA A 151 -10.73 31.65 -3.02
N LYS A 152 -11.70 31.77 -3.94
CA LYS A 152 -13.07 32.22 -3.65
C LYS A 152 -13.80 31.26 -2.71
N ASP A 153 -13.67 29.94 -2.92
CA ASP A 153 -14.29 28.93 -2.06
C ASP A 153 -13.70 28.97 -0.65
N ILE A 154 -12.38 29.13 -0.55
CA ILE A 154 -11.68 29.24 0.73
C ILE A 154 -12.18 30.49 1.49
N ALA A 155 -12.25 31.65 0.83
CA ALA A 155 -12.74 32.89 1.42
C ALA A 155 -14.20 32.77 1.90
N ARG A 156 -15.08 32.14 1.12
CA ARG A 156 -16.48 31.89 1.52
C ARG A 156 -16.56 31.02 2.77
N THR A 157 -15.80 29.93 2.83
CA THR A 157 -15.79 29.07 4.02
C THR A 157 -15.24 29.78 5.26
N HIS A 158 -14.26 30.66 5.09
CA HIS A 158 -13.71 31.47 6.18
C HIS A 158 -14.74 32.45 6.74
N LYS A 159 -15.48 33.17 5.88
CA LYS A 159 -16.57 34.07 6.31
C LYS A 159 -17.64 33.34 7.12
N LEU A 160 -18.11 32.20 6.63
CA LEU A 160 -19.11 31.37 7.33
C LEU A 160 -18.63 30.91 8.71
N LYS A 161 -17.33 30.57 8.85
CA LYS A 161 -16.73 30.21 10.14
C LYS A 161 -16.67 31.41 11.10
N GLN A 162 -16.34 32.60 10.61
CA GLN A 162 -16.32 33.82 11.42
C GLN A 162 -17.72 34.16 11.93
N GLU A 163 -18.75 34.12 11.07
CA GLU A 163 -20.13 34.36 11.44
C GLU A 163 -20.62 33.37 12.51
N ALA A 164 -20.36 32.07 12.31
CA ALA A 164 -20.69 31.05 13.31
C ALA A 164 -19.96 31.29 14.65
N GLY A 165 -18.71 31.74 14.61
CA GLY A 165 -17.95 32.14 15.79
C GLY A 165 -18.60 33.30 16.53
N ARG A 166 -19.03 34.34 15.81
CA ARG A 166 -19.71 35.53 16.40
C ARG A 166 -20.98 35.13 17.13
N TRP A 167 -21.82 34.27 16.55
CA TRP A 167 -23.05 33.80 17.19
C TRP A 167 -22.79 32.98 18.46
N ARG A 168 -21.73 32.17 18.50
CA ARG A 168 -21.35 31.44 19.73
C ARG A 168 -20.88 32.37 20.85
N VAL A 169 -20.15 33.44 20.51
CA VAL A 169 -19.73 34.45 21.49
C VAL A 169 -20.94 35.19 22.05
N ARG A 170 -21.89 35.57 21.18
CA ARG A 170 -23.17 36.19 21.58
C ARG A 170 -23.98 35.27 22.50
N ALA A 171 -24.17 34.01 22.10
CA ALA A 171 -24.85 33.01 22.92
C ALA A 171 -24.20 32.85 24.31
N LYS A 172 -22.87 32.82 24.38
CA LYS A 172 -22.12 32.73 25.64
C LYS A 172 -22.31 33.97 26.52
N ARG A 173 -22.35 35.17 25.92
CA ARG A 173 -22.61 36.43 26.63
C ARG A 173 -24.00 36.46 27.26
N VAL A 174 -24.97 35.87 26.56
CA VAL A 174 -26.40 35.92 26.89
C VAL A 174 -26.86 34.67 27.68
N GLY A 175 -25.95 33.71 27.89
CA GLY A 175 -26.25 32.47 28.63
C GLY A 175 -27.21 31.52 27.89
N VAL A 176 -27.21 31.53 26.55
CA VAL A 176 -27.95 30.55 25.74
C VAL A 176 -27.05 29.34 25.49
N PRO A 177 -27.50 28.10 25.81
CA PRO A 177 -26.70 26.91 25.58
C PRO A 177 -26.44 26.70 24.08
N ALA A 178 -25.32 26.05 23.77
CA ALA A 178 -25.03 25.65 22.40
C ALA A 178 -26.08 24.64 21.90
N PRO A 179 -26.42 24.69 20.61
CA PRO A 179 -27.39 23.77 20.05
C PRO A 179 -26.80 22.35 20.00
N SER A 180 -27.66 21.32 19.92
CA SER A 180 -27.26 19.92 20.11
C SER A 180 -26.08 19.48 19.23
N ASN A 181 -25.24 18.59 19.77
CA ASN A 181 -24.09 18.02 19.07
C ASN A 181 -24.58 17.19 17.87
N GLY A 182 -24.40 17.72 16.66
CA GLY A 182 -24.83 17.06 15.42
C GLY A 182 -25.14 18.04 14.28
N ARG A 183 -25.66 17.51 13.18
CA ARG A 183 -26.14 18.33 12.06
C ARG A 183 -27.55 18.85 12.38
N GLN A 184 -27.65 20.14 12.69
CA GLN A 184 -28.94 20.81 12.90
C GLN A 184 -29.71 20.95 11.59
N THR A 185 -31.04 20.85 11.71
CA THR A 185 -31.94 21.29 10.64
C THR A 185 -31.93 22.82 10.56
N ASN A 186 -32.34 23.38 9.41
CA ASN A 186 -32.37 24.83 9.24
C ASN A 186 -33.31 25.51 10.25
N ILE A 187 -34.43 24.87 10.58
CA ILE A 187 -35.43 25.36 11.54
C ILE A 187 -34.83 25.46 12.94
N GLN A 188 -34.19 24.38 13.43
CA GLN A 188 -33.54 24.36 14.75
C GLN A 188 -32.44 25.43 14.88
N ARG A 189 -31.72 25.72 13.77
CA ARG A 189 -30.73 26.79 13.75
C ARG A 189 -31.40 28.16 13.83
N GLN A 190 -32.52 28.38 13.13
CA GLN A 190 -33.24 29.66 13.18
C GLN A 190 -33.81 29.92 14.57
N GLU A 191 -34.46 28.93 15.18
CA GLU A 191 -34.98 29.02 16.57
C GLU A 191 -33.87 29.39 17.56
N TRP A 192 -32.68 28.79 17.41
CA TRP A 192 -31.53 29.11 18.27
C TRP A 192 -31.04 30.55 18.08
N LEU A 193 -31.03 31.06 16.84
CA LEU A 193 -30.64 32.44 16.56
C LEU A 193 -31.67 33.44 17.11
N GLU A 194 -32.97 33.15 16.95
CA GLU A 194 -34.06 33.96 17.48
C GLU A 194 -34.04 34.00 19.01
N ALA A 195 -33.76 32.88 19.66
CA ALA A 195 -33.61 32.81 21.12
C ALA A 195 -32.47 33.70 21.64
N ILE A 196 -31.34 33.78 20.92
CA ILE A 196 -30.24 34.69 21.26
C ILE A 196 -30.70 36.15 21.15
N ILE A 197 -31.35 36.50 20.04
CA ILE A 197 -31.82 37.88 19.78
C ILE A 197 -32.87 38.31 20.80
N ALA A 198 -33.80 37.41 21.17
CA ALA A 198 -34.82 37.68 22.17
C ALA A 198 -34.19 37.99 23.53
N LYS A 199 -33.25 37.17 23.98
CA LYS A 199 -32.55 37.42 25.26
C LYS A 199 -31.62 38.63 25.22
N GLU A 200 -31.02 38.96 24.07
CA GLU A 200 -30.25 40.21 23.92
C GLU A 200 -31.16 41.43 24.13
N LYS A 201 -32.37 41.41 23.54
CA LYS A 201 -33.39 42.44 23.76
C LYS A 201 -33.83 42.53 25.23
N GLU A 202 -34.02 41.39 25.89
CA GLU A 202 -34.37 41.36 27.33
C GLU A 202 -33.28 41.95 28.22
N MET A 203 -32.00 41.73 27.88
CA MET A 203 -30.86 42.30 28.61
C MET A 203 -30.47 43.72 28.16
N GLY A 204 -31.13 44.27 27.14
CA GLY A 204 -30.83 45.60 26.60
C GLY A 204 -29.46 45.72 25.93
N ILE A 205 -28.93 44.61 25.40
CA ILE A 205 -27.61 44.51 24.73
C ILE A 205 -27.76 44.41 23.21
#